data_AF-A0A367Z0E3-F1
#
_entry.id   AF-A0A367Z0E3-F1
#
_cell.length_a   1.000
_cell.length_b   1.000
_cell.length_c   1.000
_cell.angle_alpha   90.00
_cell.angle_beta   90.00
_cell.angle_gamma   90.00
#
_symmetry.space_group_name_H-M   'P 1'
#
loop_
_entity.id
_entity.type
_entity.pdbx_description
1 polymer ?
#
loop_
_entity_poly.entity_id
_entity_poly.type
_entity_poly.pdbx_seq_one_letter_code
_entity_poly.pdbx_strand_id
1 'polypeptide(L)'
;MPTKFDTTVAGGDLPDVVYVPTDVAQLPRLMEAKFHDLTELLSGDAVAEYPALANLSPDLWRGCVFNGRIWGIPVPRAMARTSNPLYRAAGNTLLYAAPTHPRARKCLSVFVSTDGGRSCERRAEVTSDRSGYSDLVMVDDTHLGVLYETGLERGDARDRILYKELGTERRGLQGRSGNPATGRRRGHARSAGGAARLVCGRPASLAPDVR
;
A
#
# COMPACT_ATOMS: atom_id res chain seq x y z
N MET A 1 20.35 -11.92 9.10
CA MET A 1 19.52 -11.93 10.34
C MET A 1 19.39 -13.30 11.03
N PRO A 2 19.45 -14.48 10.37
CA PRO A 2 19.31 -15.78 11.07
C PRO A 2 20.37 -16.03 12.16
N THR A 3 21.63 -15.75 11.84
CA THR A 3 22.78 -16.11 12.69
C THR A 3 22.75 -15.50 14.10
N LYS A 4 22.19 -14.30 14.27
CA LYS A 4 22.14 -13.63 15.58
C LYS A 4 21.11 -14.28 16.49
N PHE A 5 19.92 -14.58 15.97
CA PHE A 5 18.84 -15.18 16.74
C PHE A 5 19.22 -16.57 17.26
N ASP A 6 19.75 -17.44 16.39
CA ASP A 6 20.16 -18.80 16.75
C ASP A 6 21.24 -18.79 17.84
N THR A 7 22.20 -17.86 17.74
CA THR A 7 23.27 -17.69 18.73
C THR A 7 22.71 -17.23 20.07
N THR A 8 21.77 -16.28 20.10
CA THR A 8 21.15 -15.79 21.34
C THR A 8 20.31 -16.86 22.02
N VAL A 9 19.55 -17.65 21.26
CA VAL A 9 18.78 -18.79 21.79
C VAL A 9 19.71 -19.84 22.39
N ALA A 10 20.80 -20.19 21.70
CA ALA A 10 21.78 -21.18 22.17
C ALA A 10 22.54 -20.69 23.42
N GLY A 11 22.85 -19.40 23.49
CA GLY A 11 23.51 -18.76 24.63
C GLY A 11 22.63 -18.58 25.86
N GLY A 12 21.31 -18.72 25.72
CA GLY A 12 20.36 -18.54 26.83
C GLY A 12 20.13 -17.09 27.26
N ASP A 13 20.70 -16.12 26.53
CA ASP A 13 20.62 -14.69 26.81
C ASP A 13 19.45 -14.03 26.05
N LEU A 14 18.27 -14.63 26.15
CA LEU A 14 17.08 -14.12 25.47
C LEU A 14 16.54 -12.88 26.21
N PRO A 15 16.28 -11.76 25.51
CA PRO A 15 15.56 -10.63 26.07
C PRO A 15 14.14 -11.00 26.52
N ASP A 16 13.54 -10.18 27.39
CA ASP A 16 12.16 -10.38 27.87
C ASP A 16 11.12 -10.38 26.73
N VAL A 17 11.40 -9.65 25.64
CA VAL A 17 10.53 -9.56 24.47
C VAL A 17 11.34 -9.87 23.21
N VAL A 18 10.91 -10.89 22.46
CA VAL A 18 11.61 -11.36 21.26
C VAL A 18 10.61 -11.53 20.11
N TYR A 19 10.97 -11.01 18.94
CA TYR A 19 10.25 -11.33 17.71
C TYR A 19 10.86 -12.58 17.08
N VAL A 20 10.13 -13.70 17.15
CA VAL A 20 10.60 -14.99 16.62
C VAL A 20 10.14 -15.17 15.18
N PRO A 21 11.06 -15.41 14.22
CA PRO A 21 10.68 -15.76 12.85
C PRO A 21 9.85 -17.05 12.80
N THR A 22 8.86 -17.12 11.91
CA THR A 22 7.94 -18.26 11.80
C THR A 22 8.56 -19.49 11.14
N ASP A 23 9.74 -19.35 10.53
CA ASP A 23 10.47 -20.38 9.79
C ASP A 23 11.59 -21.05 10.61
N VAL A 24 11.67 -20.77 11.91
CA VAL A 24 12.62 -21.41 12.83
C VAL A 24 12.30 -22.92 12.96
N ALA A 25 13.32 -23.75 12.81
CA ALA A 25 13.19 -25.20 12.98
C ALA A 25 12.78 -25.55 14.42
N GLN A 26 11.85 -26.50 14.57
CA GLN A 26 11.34 -26.94 15.87
C GLN A 26 10.75 -25.81 16.74
N LEU A 27 10.17 -24.78 16.12
CA LEU A 27 9.57 -23.64 16.80
C LEU A 27 8.67 -24.00 18.00
N PRO A 28 7.76 -25.01 17.93
CA PRO A 28 6.94 -25.36 19.09
C PRO A 28 7.75 -25.82 20.31
N ARG A 29 8.81 -26.61 20.08
CA ARG A 29 9.71 -27.08 21.16
C ARG A 29 10.51 -25.92 21.76
N LEU A 30 10.91 -24.96 20.94
CA LEU A 30 11.58 -23.75 21.40
C LEU A 30 10.66 -22.92 22.30
N MET A 31 9.39 -22.75 21.90
CA MET A 31 8.38 -22.03 22.70
C MET A 31 8.23 -22.67 24.09
N GLU A 32 8.02 -23.98 24.13
CA GLU A 32 7.87 -24.73 25.39
C GLU A 32 9.10 -24.65 26.30
N ALA A 33 10.31 -24.59 25.73
CA ALA A 33 11.55 -24.61 26.51
C ALA A 33 11.99 -23.23 27.02
N LYS A 34 11.60 -22.15 26.35
CA LYS A 34 12.21 -20.81 26.55
C LYS A 34 11.22 -19.67 26.76
N PHE A 35 9.93 -19.86 26.50
CA PHE A 35 8.94 -18.78 26.55
C PHE A 35 7.82 -19.09 27.56
N HIS A 36 7.10 -18.05 27.96
CA HIS A 36 6.02 -18.18 28.93
C HIS A 36 4.71 -18.57 28.24
N ASP A 37 4.01 -19.56 28.81
CA ASP A 37 2.70 -19.99 28.33
C ASP A 37 1.62 -19.01 28.82
N LEU A 38 0.93 -18.35 27.89
CA LEU A 38 -0.10 -17.35 28.18
C LEU A 38 -1.51 -17.94 28.14
N THR A 39 -1.64 -19.26 27.96
CA THR A 39 -2.95 -19.91 27.74
C THR A 39 -3.91 -19.66 28.90
N GLU A 40 -3.46 -19.78 30.14
CA GLU A 40 -4.31 -19.55 31.32
C GLU A 40 -4.84 -18.11 31.40
N LEU A 41 -4.08 -17.14 30.88
CA LEU A 41 -4.42 -15.71 30.93
C LEU A 41 -5.30 -15.26 29.76
N LEU A 42 -5.13 -15.87 28.58
CA LEU A 42 -5.67 -15.33 27.33
C LEU A 42 -6.64 -16.27 26.60
N SER A 43 -6.86 -17.49 27.10
CA SER A 43 -7.81 -18.42 26.47
C SER A 43 -9.24 -18.24 26.98
N GLY A 44 -10.21 -18.47 26.09
CA GLY A 44 -11.63 -18.39 26.42
C GLY A 44 -12.01 -17.04 27.03
N ASP A 45 -12.72 -17.09 28.17
CA ASP A 45 -13.20 -15.88 28.86
C ASP A 45 -12.10 -15.16 29.66
N ALA A 46 -10.95 -15.79 29.91
CA ALA A 46 -9.85 -15.18 30.66
C ALA A 46 -9.33 -13.89 29.98
N VAL A 47 -9.39 -13.85 28.65
CA VAL A 47 -8.98 -12.66 27.87
C VAL A 47 -9.84 -11.43 28.19
N ALA A 48 -11.05 -11.59 28.74
CA ALA A 48 -11.94 -10.48 29.07
C ALA A 48 -11.38 -9.57 30.18
N GLU A 49 -10.45 -10.07 31.00
CA GLU A 49 -9.68 -9.25 31.96
C GLU A 49 -8.77 -8.23 31.26
N TYR A 50 -8.48 -8.43 29.96
CA TYR A 50 -7.64 -7.58 29.13
C TYR A 50 -8.44 -7.00 27.95
N PRO A 51 -9.29 -5.98 28.15
CA PRO A 51 -10.20 -5.47 27.10
C PRO A 51 -9.49 -5.04 25.81
N ALA A 52 -8.26 -4.52 25.89
CA ALA A 52 -7.47 -4.16 24.72
C ALA A 52 -7.09 -5.37 23.85
N LEU A 53 -6.85 -6.54 24.48
CA LEU A 53 -6.53 -7.80 23.81
C LEU A 53 -7.79 -8.54 23.36
N ALA A 54 -8.85 -8.54 24.17
CA ALA A 54 -10.13 -9.17 23.86
C ALA A 54 -10.79 -8.58 22.60
N ASN A 55 -10.56 -7.30 22.32
CA ASN A 55 -11.07 -6.62 21.13
C ASN A 55 -10.34 -6.99 19.83
N LEU A 56 -9.25 -7.76 19.87
CA LEU A 56 -8.55 -8.20 18.67
C LEU A 56 -9.31 -9.34 17.98
N SER A 57 -9.35 -9.31 16.65
CA SER A 57 -9.99 -10.37 15.86
C SER A 57 -9.38 -11.74 16.19
N PRO A 58 -10.18 -12.80 16.38
CA PRO A 58 -9.71 -14.17 16.58
C PRO A 58 -8.68 -14.64 15.54
N ASP A 59 -8.78 -14.13 14.32
CA ASP A 59 -7.83 -14.44 13.24
C ASP A 59 -6.39 -14.02 13.52
N LEU A 60 -6.20 -12.92 14.25
CA LEU A 60 -4.87 -12.41 14.57
C LEU A 60 -4.14 -13.34 15.54
N TRP A 61 -4.87 -14.02 16.41
CA TRP A 61 -4.32 -14.93 17.43
C TRP A 61 -3.77 -16.23 16.84
N ARG A 62 -4.17 -16.63 15.63
CA ARG A 62 -3.71 -17.86 14.98
C ARG A 62 -2.18 -17.95 14.87
N GLY A 63 -1.50 -16.82 14.66
CA GLY A 63 -0.04 -16.75 14.58
C GLY A 63 0.67 -16.91 15.93
N CYS A 64 -0.07 -16.85 17.04
CA CYS A 64 0.45 -16.97 18.41
C CYS A 64 0.16 -18.34 19.03
N VAL A 65 -0.58 -19.20 18.35
CA VAL A 65 -0.98 -20.52 18.85
C VAL A 65 -0.08 -21.61 18.28
N PHE A 66 0.64 -22.30 19.16
CA PHE A 66 1.47 -23.47 18.81
C PHE A 66 1.16 -24.61 19.78
N ASN A 67 0.97 -25.82 19.23
CA ASN A 67 0.56 -27.01 20.01
C ASN A 67 -0.68 -26.78 20.91
N GLY A 68 -1.61 -25.94 20.46
CA GLY A 68 -2.84 -25.62 21.20
C GLY A 68 -2.67 -24.63 22.36
N ARG A 69 -1.48 -24.05 22.53
CA ARG A 69 -1.16 -23.07 23.58
C ARG A 69 -0.84 -21.71 22.98
N ILE A 70 -1.09 -20.64 23.75
CA ILE A 70 -0.85 -19.25 23.36
C ILE A 70 0.52 -18.83 23.90
N TRP A 71 1.44 -18.45 23.00
CA TRP A 71 2.84 -18.14 23.36
C TRP A 71 3.20 -16.66 23.15
N GLY A 72 2.27 -15.85 22.67
CA GLY A 72 2.55 -14.45 22.40
C GLY A 72 1.30 -13.62 22.15
N ILE A 73 1.52 -12.32 21.99
CA ILE A 73 0.48 -11.34 21.72
C ILE A 73 0.56 -10.97 20.24
N PRO A 74 -0.55 -11.03 19.50
CA PRO A 74 -0.54 -10.67 18.10
C PRO A 74 -0.25 -9.18 17.97
N VAL A 75 0.65 -8.83 17.06
CA VAL A 75 0.85 -7.44 16.64
C VAL A 75 -0.08 -7.21 15.46
N PRO A 76 -1.18 -6.44 15.61
CA PRO A 76 -2.10 -6.14 14.52
C PRO A 76 -1.39 -5.20 13.56
N ARG A 77 -0.55 -5.77 12.71
CA ARG A 77 -0.14 -5.08 11.50
C ARG A 77 -1.34 -5.19 10.60
N ALA A 78 -2.15 -4.14 10.58
CA ALA A 78 -2.84 -3.83 9.35
C ALA A 78 -1.76 -3.96 8.28
N MET A 79 -1.91 -4.93 7.37
CA MET A 79 -1.46 -4.64 6.04
C MET A 79 -2.28 -3.42 5.66
N ALA A 80 -1.76 -2.23 5.98
CA ALA A 80 -1.79 -1.21 4.99
C ALA A 80 -1.29 -1.94 3.75
N ARG A 81 -2.21 -2.28 2.85
CA ARG A 81 -1.91 -2.44 1.43
C ARG A 81 -1.52 -1.04 0.95
N THR A 82 -0.41 -0.59 1.53
CA THR A 82 0.15 0.75 1.66
C THR A 82 -0.12 1.53 0.38
N SER A 83 -0.94 2.56 0.34
CA SER A 83 -1.51 3.47 1.33
C SER A 83 -3.02 3.61 1.00
N ASN A 84 -3.86 4.31 1.77
CA ASN A 84 -5.18 4.77 1.30
C ASN A 84 -5.27 6.30 1.46
N PRO A 85 -4.38 7.07 0.83
CA PRO A 85 -4.55 8.51 0.83
C PRO A 85 -5.69 8.78 -0.16
N LEU A 86 -6.85 9.12 0.40
CA LEU A 86 -7.98 9.61 -0.37
C LEU A 86 -7.78 11.12 -0.51
N TYR A 87 -7.51 11.58 -1.72
CA TYR A 87 -7.40 13.02 -1.98
C TYR A 87 -8.80 13.58 -2.19
N ARG A 88 -9.09 14.67 -1.46
CA ARG A 88 -10.37 15.36 -1.50
C ARG A 88 -10.70 15.79 -2.92
N ALA A 89 -11.93 15.48 -3.31
CA ALA A 89 -12.43 15.72 -4.65
C ALA A 89 -12.54 17.21 -5.01
N ALA A 90 -12.22 17.52 -6.26
CA ALA A 90 -12.91 18.56 -7.01
C ALA A 90 -14.09 17.89 -7.75
N GLY A 91 -15.26 17.84 -7.10
CA GLY A 91 -16.47 17.17 -7.63
C GLY A 91 -16.62 15.71 -7.17
N ASN A 92 -16.85 14.77 -8.09
CA ASN A 92 -17.05 13.33 -7.81
C ASN A 92 -15.82 12.46 -8.11
N THR A 93 -14.68 13.06 -8.47
CA THR A 93 -13.49 12.33 -8.85
C THR A 93 -12.60 12.04 -7.65
N LEU A 94 -12.24 10.78 -7.43
CA LEU A 94 -11.24 10.34 -6.47
C LEU A 94 -10.04 9.77 -7.22
N LEU A 95 -8.84 10.12 -6.76
CA LEU A 95 -7.57 9.57 -7.22
C LEU A 95 -6.95 8.75 -6.10
N TYR A 96 -6.32 7.64 -6.47
CA TYR A 96 -5.70 6.72 -5.54
C TYR A 96 -4.47 6.08 -6.18
N ALA A 97 -3.41 5.78 -5.42
CA ALA A 97 -2.24 5.06 -5.92
C ALA A 97 -1.82 3.92 -4.99
N ALA A 98 -1.57 2.73 -5.58
CA ALA A 98 -1.06 1.59 -4.82
C ALA A 98 -0.37 0.52 -5.68
N PRO A 99 0.51 -0.29 -5.06
CA PRO A 99 1.06 -1.49 -5.67
C PRO A 99 -0.04 -2.47 -6.09
N THR A 100 0.07 -3.01 -7.30
CA THR A 100 -0.98 -3.86 -7.89
C THR A 100 -0.61 -5.34 -7.99
N HIS A 101 0.66 -5.69 -7.74
CA HIS A 101 1.08 -7.08 -7.78
C HIS A 101 0.47 -7.89 -6.62
N PRO A 102 -0.10 -9.08 -6.85
CA PRO A 102 -0.94 -9.78 -5.87
C PRO A 102 -0.18 -10.26 -4.62
N ARG A 103 1.14 -10.44 -4.73
CA ARG A 103 1.99 -11.01 -3.67
C ARG A 103 3.16 -10.15 -3.24
N ALA A 104 3.38 -9.02 -3.91
CA ALA A 104 4.58 -8.22 -3.70
C ALA A 104 4.28 -6.73 -3.80
N ARG A 105 5.07 -5.93 -3.09
CA ARG A 105 5.12 -4.48 -3.22
C ARG A 105 5.81 -4.11 -4.53
N LYS A 106 5.08 -4.17 -5.65
CA LYS A 106 5.55 -3.92 -7.03
C LYS A 106 4.38 -3.41 -7.89
N CYS A 107 4.68 -2.79 -9.03
CA CYS A 107 3.70 -2.34 -10.02
C CYS A 107 2.77 -1.24 -9.47
N LEU A 108 3.33 -0.15 -8.94
CA LEU A 108 2.56 1.00 -8.45
C LEU A 108 1.75 1.60 -9.59
N SER A 109 0.44 1.72 -9.37
CA SER A 109 -0.49 2.27 -10.36
C SER A 109 -1.43 3.30 -9.72
N VAL A 110 -1.90 4.24 -10.54
CA VAL A 110 -2.96 5.19 -10.21
C VAL A 110 -4.32 4.64 -10.64
N PHE A 111 -5.29 4.77 -9.75
CA PHE A 111 -6.68 4.44 -9.92
C PHE A 111 -7.53 5.70 -9.86
N VAL A 112 -8.64 5.69 -10.59
CA VAL A 112 -9.59 6.79 -10.65
C VAL A 112 -10.99 6.26 -10.43
N SER A 113 -11.72 6.95 -9.56
CA SER A 113 -13.17 6.81 -9.42
C SER A 113 -13.82 8.12 -9.82
N THR A 114 -14.96 8.05 -10.52
CA THR A 114 -15.79 9.22 -10.87
C THR A 114 -17.20 9.13 -10.26
N ASP A 115 -17.43 8.13 -9.41
CA ASP A 115 -18.73 7.81 -8.82
C ASP A 115 -18.67 7.79 -7.27
N GLY A 116 -17.74 8.58 -6.70
CA GLY A 116 -17.58 8.68 -5.26
C GLY A 116 -16.97 7.43 -4.60
N GLY A 117 -16.19 6.65 -5.35
CA GLY A 117 -15.48 5.47 -4.85
C GLY A 117 -16.26 4.17 -4.95
N ARG A 118 -17.42 4.15 -5.62
CA ARG A 118 -18.20 2.92 -5.84
C ARG A 118 -17.52 1.99 -6.83
N SER A 119 -16.84 2.55 -7.83
CA SER A 119 -15.96 1.84 -8.73
C SER A 119 -14.62 2.57 -8.86
N CYS A 120 -13.54 1.78 -8.98
CA CYS A 120 -12.18 2.28 -9.14
C CYS A 120 -11.54 1.58 -10.34
N GLU A 121 -11.12 2.35 -11.33
CA GLU A 121 -10.44 1.82 -12.52
C GLU A 121 -8.97 2.20 -12.49
N ARG A 122 -8.08 1.23 -12.76
CA ARG A 122 -6.65 1.48 -12.95
C ARG A 122 -6.43 2.29 -14.23
N ARG A 123 -5.87 3.49 -14.12
CA ARG A 123 -5.68 4.41 -15.26
C ARG A 123 -4.24 4.50 -15.77
N ALA A 124 -3.26 4.41 -14.87
CA ALA A 124 -1.87 4.57 -15.25
C ALA A 124 -0.95 3.74 -14.36
N GLU A 125 0.12 3.21 -14.94
CA GLU A 125 1.21 2.62 -14.17
C GLU A 125 2.28 3.69 -13.91
N VAL A 126 2.65 3.85 -12.64
CA VAL A 126 3.68 4.80 -12.19
C VAL A 126 5.04 4.17 -12.42
N THR A 127 5.22 2.93 -11.95
CA THR A 127 6.42 2.12 -12.16
C THR A 127 6.07 0.63 -12.15
N SER A 128 6.81 -0.16 -12.94
CA SER A 128 6.77 -1.61 -12.86
C SER A 128 7.66 -2.15 -11.74
N ASP A 129 8.57 -1.35 -11.18
CA ASP A 129 9.53 -1.75 -10.15
C ASP A 129 8.89 -2.03 -8.78
N ARG A 130 9.71 -2.53 -7.85
CA ARG A 130 9.32 -2.61 -6.43
C ARG A 130 8.87 -1.23 -5.96
N SER A 131 7.76 -1.19 -5.26
CA SER A 131 7.10 0.05 -4.89
C SER A 131 6.24 -0.13 -3.65
N GLY A 132 6.32 0.83 -2.76
CA GLY A 132 5.73 0.79 -1.42
C GLY A 132 4.75 1.92 -1.19
N TYR A 133 5.02 2.73 -0.16
CA TYR A 133 4.21 3.91 0.14
C TYR A 133 4.22 4.90 -1.02
N SER A 134 3.12 5.62 -1.17
CA SER A 134 2.99 6.72 -2.14
C SER A 134 2.06 7.81 -1.62
N ASP A 135 2.29 9.01 -2.14
CA ASP A 135 1.53 10.23 -1.91
C ASP A 135 1.28 10.94 -3.26
N LEU A 136 0.17 11.65 -3.39
CA LEU A 136 -0.29 12.31 -4.61
C LEU A 136 -0.56 13.78 -4.31
N VAL A 137 -0.33 14.61 -5.32
CA VAL A 137 -0.73 16.01 -5.29
C VAL A 137 -1.16 16.41 -6.68
N MET A 138 -2.26 17.15 -6.80
CA MET A 138 -2.52 17.87 -8.05
C MET A 138 -1.54 19.03 -8.11
N VAL A 139 -0.59 18.97 -9.04
CA VAL A 139 0.40 20.03 -9.27
C VAL A 139 -0.29 21.24 -9.90
N ASP A 140 -1.22 20.95 -10.83
CA ASP A 140 -2.15 21.90 -11.44
C ASP A 140 -3.40 21.15 -11.93
N ASP A 141 -4.29 21.80 -12.69
CA ASP A 141 -5.53 21.19 -13.20
C ASP A 141 -5.32 20.04 -14.19
N THR A 142 -4.11 19.90 -14.72
CA THR A 142 -3.73 18.96 -15.79
C THR A 142 -2.63 17.96 -15.39
N HIS A 143 -1.97 18.15 -14.24
CA HIS A 143 -0.85 17.32 -13.81
C HIS A 143 -1.05 16.76 -12.40
N LEU A 144 -0.97 15.43 -12.30
CA LEU A 144 -0.93 14.69 -11.05
C LEU A 144 0.53 14.35 -10.72
N GLY A 145 1.04 14.90 -9.63
CA GLY A 145 2.32 14.53 -9.04
C GLY A 145 2.16 13.29 -8.16
N VAL A 146 3.11 12.36 -8.26
CA VAL A 146 3.18 11.11 -7.49
C VAL A 146 4.54 11.03 -6.83
N LEU A 147 4.60 11.11 -5.50
CA LEU A 147 5.79 10.82 -4.71
C LEU A 147 5.69 9.38 -4.18
N TYR A 148 6.71 8.55 -4.36
CA TYR A 148 6.61 7.13 -4.01
C TYR A 148 7.94 6.49 -3.66
N GLU A 149 7.88 5.52 -2.74
CA GLU A 149 8.96 4.59 -2.46
C GLU A 149 9.13 3.62 -3.63
N THR A 150 10.38 3.42 -4.07
CA THR A 150 10.72 2.39 -5.05
C THR A 150 12.14 1.86 -4.86
N GLY A 151 12.48 0.80 -5.59
CA GLY A 151 13.82 0.23 -5.62
C GLY A 151 14.01 -0.67 -6.83
N LEU A 152 15.20 -1.25 -7.00
CA LEU A 152 15.47 -2.11 -8.16
C LEU A 152 14.57 -3.34 -8.17
N GLU A 153 14.37 -3.94 -9.34
CA GLU A 153 13.43 -5.06 -9.53
C GLU A 153 13.66 -6.25 -8.57
N ARG A 154 14.91 -6.47 -8.14
CA ARG A 154 15.33 -7.51 -7.18
C ARG A 154 15.64 -6.98 -5.76
N GLY A 155 15.55 -5.67 -5.51
CA GLY A 155 15.90 -5.00 -4.24
C GLY A 155 14.74 -4.88 -3.23
N ASP A 156 14.80 -3.90 -2.33
CA ASP A 156 13.67 -3.52 -1.44
C ASP A 156 12.87 -2.38 -2.09
N ALA A 157 11.58 -2.28 -1.81
CA ALA A 157 10.76 -1.15 -2.25
C ALA A 157 11.17 0.18 -1.60
N ARG A 158 12.04 0.17 -0.59
CA ARG A 158 12.47 1.35 0.20
C ARG A 158 13.86 1.89 -0.18
N ASP A 159 14.45 1.41 -1.26
CA ASP A 159 15.81 1.80 -1.64
C ASP A 159 15.91 3.30 -1.98
N ARG A 160 14.84 3.90 -2.50
CA ARG A 160 14.77 5.31 -2.92
C ARG A 160 13.35 5.85 -2.88
N ILE A 161 13.22 7.17 -2.88
CA ILE A 161 11.95 7.88 -3.07
C ILE A 161 12.04 8.66 -4.37
N LEU A 162 11.08 8.48 -5.27
CA LEU A 162 11.01 9.17 -6.55
C LEU A 162 9.73 10.00 -6.66
N TYR A 163 9.79 11.02 -7.51
CA TYR A 163 8.64 11.84 -7.90
C TYR A 163 8.37 11.66 -9.39
N LYS A 164 7.09 11.57 -9.79
CA LYS A 164 6.67 11.45 -11.20
C LYS A 164 5.38 12.22 -11.43
N GLU A 165 5.34 12.96 -12.53
CA GLU A 165 4.12 13.64 -12.98
C GLU A 165 3.41 12.86 -14.09
N LEU A 166 2.08 12.83 -14.00
CA LEU A 166 1.18 12.21 -14.96
C LEU A 166 0.20 13.27 -15.48
N GLY A 167 0.06 13.40 -16.80
CA GLY A 167 -0.95 14.29 -17.38
C GLY A 167 -2.35 13.69 -17.27
N THR A 168 -3.41 14.49 -17.11
CA THR A 168 -4.79 14.03 -16.82
C THR A 168 -5.77 14.13 -18.00
N GLU A 169 -5.29 14.17 -19.25
CA GLU A 169 -6.07 14.57 -20.43
C GLU A 169 -7.52 14.06 -20.52
N ARG A 170 -8.48 14.98 -20.77
CA ARG A 170 -9.82 14.64 -21.27
C ARG A 170 -9.77 14.46 -22.80
N ARG A 171 -9.43 13.28 -23.31
CA ARG A 171 -9.52 13.03 -24.76
C ARG A 171 -10.94 12.68 -25.20
N GLY A 172 -11.69 13.69 -25.66
CA GLY A 172 -12.90 13.53 -26.46
C GLY A 172 -12.65 13.82 -27.95
N LEU A 173 -12.95 12.81 -28.79
CA LEU A 173 -13.35 12.85 -30.21
C LEU A 173 -12.38 13.42 -31.28
N GLN A 174 -12.13 12.61 -32.32
CA GLN A 174 -11.35 12.94 -33.52
C GLN A 174 -12.11 13.87 -34.49
N GLY A 175 -11.36 14.69 -35.23
CA GLY A 175 -11.82 15.35 -36.46
C GLY A 175 -10.72 16.23 -37.08
N ARG A 176 -10.28 15.92 -38.30
CA ARG A 176 -9.30 16.70 -39.06
C ARG A 176 -10.03 17.77 -39.90
N SER A 177 -9.34 18.89 -40.14
CA SER A 177 -9.57 19.96 -41.15
C SER A 177 -10.27 21.26 -40.73
N GLY A 178 -9.66 22.39 -41.15
CA GLY A 178 -10.35 23.57 -41.69
C GLY A 178 -10.75 24.70 -40.74
N ASN A 179 -10.24 25.92 -40.97
CA ASN A 179 -10.66 27.20 -40.37
C ASN A 179 -11.80 27.86 -41.22
N PRO A 180 -12.34 29.05 -40.87
CA PRO A 180 -13.45 29.35 -39.95
C PRO A 180 -14.70 29.96 -40.66
N ALA A 181 -15.91 29.79 -40.11
CA ALA A 181 -17.02 30.75 -40.31
C ALA A 181 -18.19 30.56 -39.32
N THR A 182 -18.57 31.68 -38.67
CA THR A 182 -19.91 32.16 -38.28
C THR A 182 -21.02 31.21 -37.78
N GLY A 183 -21.65 31.60 -36.65
CA GLY A 183 -23.06 31.25 -36.38
C GLY A 183 -23.44 31.05 -34.90
N ARG A 184 -24.15 32.03 -34.32
CA ARG A 184 -24.90 31.90 -33.06
C ARG A 184 -25.93 30.75 -33.12
N ARG A 185 -26.11 30.00 -32.02
CA ARG A 185 -27.42 29.76 -31.34
C ARG A 185 -27.28 28.96 -30.04
N ARG A 186 -28.15 29.30 -29.08
CA ARG A 186 -28.32 28.67 -27.75
C ARG A 186 -28.92 27.26 -27.87
N GLY A 187 -28.49 26.37 -26.99
CA GLY A 187 -29.18 25.11 -26.67
C GLY A 187 -28.57 24.48 -25.42
N HIS A 188 -29.35 24.33 -24.36
CA HIS A 188 -28.98 23.57 -23.17
C HIS A 188 -28.86 22.08 -23.55
N ALA A 189 -27.67 21.50 -23.42
CA ALA A 189 -27.48 20.05 -23.48
C ALA A 189 -26.64 19.62 -22.28
N ARG A 190 -27.22 18.72 -21.47
CA ARG A 190 -26.54 18.04 -20.36
C ARG A 190 -25.31 17.31 -20.91
N SER A 191 -24.12 17.64 -20.40
CA SER A 191 -22.91 16.89 -20.78
C SER A 191 -22.83 15.60 -19.98
N ALA A 192 -22.87 14.47 -20.68
CA ALA A 192 -22.44 13.19 -20.15
C ALA A 192 -20.94 13.25 -19.85
N GLY A 193 -20.55 12.84 -18.65
CA GLY A 193 -19.17 12.87 -18.17
C GLY A 193 -18.28 11.96 -19.00
N GLY A 194 -17.44 12.55 -19.85
CA GLY A 194 -16.34 11.86 -20.51
C GLY A 194 -15.25 11.48 -19.51
N ALA A 195 -14.85 10.21 -19.50
CA ALA A 195 -13.77 9.69 -18.67
C ALA A 195 -12.44 10.41 -19.00
N ALA A 196 -11.79 10.95 -17.96
CA ALA A 196 -10.44 11.50 -18.07
C ALA A 196 -9.43 10.35 -18.23
N ARG A 197 -8.49 10.48 -19.17
CA ARG A 197 -7.44 9.51 -19.47
C ARG A 197 -6.11 10.09 -19.01
N LEU A 198 -5.49 9.47 -18.02
CA LEU A 198 -4.13 9.85 -17.64
C LEU A 198 -3.12 9.40 -18.71
N VAL A 199 -2.24 10.31 -19.13
CA VAL A 199 -1.17 10.05 -20.10
C VAL A 199 0.16 10.17 -19.37
N CYS A 200 1.01 9.16 -19.49
CA CYS A 200 2.31 9.14 -18.84
C CYS A 200 3.24 10.18 -19.51
N GLY A 201 3.72 11.16 -18.73
CA GLY A 201 4.83 12.02 -19.13
C GLY A 201 6.16 11.26 -19.11
N ARG A 202 7.14 11.73 -19.87
CA ARG A 202 8.53 11.23 -19.81
C ARG A 202 9.12 11.52 -18.42
N PRO A 203 9.90 10.60 -17.82
CA PRO A 203 10.54 10.85 -16.55
C PRO A 203 11.57 11.98 -16.69
N ALA A 204 11.49 12.99 -15.83
CA ALA A 204 12.59 13.94 -15.63
C ALA A 204 13.68 13.23 -14.82
N SER A 205 14.82 12.96 -15.45
CA SER A 205 16.00 12.42 -14.77
C SER A 205 16.66 13.54 -13.97
N LEU A 206 16.43 13.60 -12.66
CA LEU A 206 17.30 14.33 -11.74
C LEU A 206 18.52 13.43 -11.47
N ALA A 207 19.51 13.52 -12.35
CA ALA A 207 20.86 13.04 -12.02
C ALA A 207 21.51 14.09 -11.10
N PRO A 208 22.07 13.71 -9.94
CA PRO A 208 22.92 14.61 -9.19
C PRO A 208 24.24 14.78 -9.94
N ASP A 209 24.60 16.04 -10.22
CA ASP A 209 25.94 16.43 -10.67
C ASP A 209 26.94 16.02 -9.58
N VAL A 210 27.77 15.02 -9.87
CA VAL A 210 28.92 14.66 -9.05
C VAL A 210 30.13 15.36 -9.66
N ARG A 211 30.62 16.39 -8.97
CA ARG A 211 32.02 16.81 -9.05
C ARG A 211 32.79 16.20 -7.91
#